data_AF-A0A7K3ZSS4-F1
#
_entry.id   AF-A0A7K3ZSS4-F1
#
_cell.length_a   1.000
_cell.length_b   1.000
_cell.length_c   1.000
_cell.angle_alpha   90.00
_cell.angle_beta   90.00
_cell.angle_gamma   90.00
#
_symmetry.space_group_name_H-M   'P 1'
#
loop_
_entity.id
_entity.type
_entity.pdbx_description
1 polymer ?
#
loop_
_entity_poly.entity_id
_entity_poly.type
_entity_poly.pdbx_seq_one_letter_code
_entity_poly.pdbx_strand_id
1 'polypeptide(L)'
;MTDPRIVTVKIAEEVYHEMALRIPEGDRSDFIREAIYEKLQKTPKPDKLLALEQRMGQLEEQFGQIKKYLSDLEILTFQHGKINPYQYAVDDLDRKIIEYLMNYKSATTPELADYLKTNRWLVLNRLQKIEKNSKKHAGKAIIEYYAGEKSGKKKAWWIDEELIEQ
;
A
#
# COMPACT_ATOMS: atom_id res chain seq x y z
N MET A 1 14.86 -14.32 40.05
CA MET A 1 13.98 -15.13 39.20
C MET A 1 12.74 -15.40 40.02
N THR A 2 11.59 -14.88 39.60
CA THR A 2 10.31 -15.04 40.31
C THR A 2 9.71 -16.38 39.90
N ASP A 3 9.32 -17.21 40.87
CA ASP A 3 8.68 -18.49 40.58
C ASP A 3 7.42 -18.32 39.73
N PRO A 4 7.17 -19.20 38.74
CA PRO A 4 5.97 -19.15 37.94
C PRO A 4 4.74 -19.36 38.83
N ARG A 5 3.87 -18.34 38.90
CA ARG A 5 2.57 -18.45 39.57
C ARG A 5 1.55 -19.04 38.60
N ILE A 6 1.07 -20.24 38.90
CA ILE A 6 0.00 -20.88 38.14
C ILE A 6 -1.34 -20.33 38.62
N VAL A 7 -2.12 -19.76 37.70
CA VAL A 7 -3.48 -19.27 37.95
C VAL A 7 -4.45 -20.14 37.16
N THR A 8 -5.44 -20.71 37.83
CA THR A 8 -6.52 -21.47 37.19
C THR A 8 -7.77 -20.62 37.15
N VAL A 9 -8.37 -20.48 35.97
CA VAL A 9 -9.59 -19.68 35.76
C VAL A 9 -10.63 -20.54 35.07
N LYS A 10 -11.89 -20.43 35.51
CA LYS A 10 -13.03 -21.00 34.80
C LYS A 10 -13.55 -19.99 33.79
N ILE A 11 -13.66 -20.42 32.53
CA ILE A 11 -14.26 -19.63 31.46
C ILE A 11 -15.56 -20.28 31.01
N ALA A 12 -16.47 -19.48 30.44
CA ALA A 12 -17.68 -20.01 29.85
C ALA A 12 -17.35 -20.96 28.70
N GLU A 13 -18.15 -22.00 28.55
CA GLU A 13 -17.92 -23.08 27.58
C GLU A 13 -17.92 -22.56 26.13
N GLU A 14 -18.80 -21.62 25.80
CA GLU A 14 -18.87 -20.97 24.49
C GLU A 14 -17.55 -20.26 24.14
N VAL A 15 -16.95 -19.57 25.12
CA VAL A 15 -15.68 -18.86 24.94
C VAL A 15 -14.54 -19.83 24.72
N TYR A 16 -14.54 -20.97 25.44
CA TYR A 16 -13.54 -22.02 25.25
C TYR A 16 -13.59 -22.60 23.83
N HIS A 17 -14.78 -22.89 23.30
CA HIS A 17 -14.94 -23.43 21.96
C HIS A 17 -14.40 -22.49 20.87
N GLU A 18 -14.75 -21.20 20.95
CA GLU A 18 -14.23 -20.19 20.03
C GLU A 18 -12.70 -20.06 20.11
N MET A 19 -12.14 -20.09 21.32
CA MET A 19 -10.69 -20.06 21.52
C MET A 19 -10.00 -21.30 20.95
N ALA A 20 -10.58 -22.49 21.16
CA ALA A 20 -10.02 -23.75 20.66
C ALA A 20 -10.01 -23.82 19.13
N LEU A 21 -10.97 -23.19 18.46
CA LEU A 21 -11.03 -23.12 17.00
C LEU A 21 -9.99 -22.16 16.39
N ARG A 22 -9.67 -21.07 17.11
CA ARG A 22 -8.83 -19.97 16.58
C ARG A 22 -7.37 -20.07 17.00
N ILE A 23 -7.07 -20.81 18.06
CA ILE A 23 -5.73 -20.84 18.68
C ILE A 23 -5.19 -22.28 18.65
N PRO A 24 -3.98 -22.51 18.10
CA PRO A 24 -3.34 -23.82 18.10
C PRO A 24 -3.18 -24.43 19.50
N GLU A 25 -3.14 -25.76 19.57
CA GLU A 25 -2.83 -26.46 20.82
C GLU A 25 -1.40 -26.16 21.27
N GLY A 26 -1.25 -25.70 22.52
CA GLY A 26 0.03 -25.25 23.09
C GLY A 26 0.11 -23.74 23.32
N ASP A 27 -0.50 -22.93 22.44
CA ASP A 27 -0.35 -21.46 22.45
C ASP A 27 -1.40 -20.74 23.32
N ARG A 28 -2.38 -21.46 23.86
CA ARG A 28 -3.53 -20.89 24.58
C ARG A 28 -3.11 -20.06 25.81
N SER A 29 -2.13 -20.55 26.57
CA SER A 29 -1.62 -19.85 27.75
C SER A 29 -0.91 -18.56 27.39
N ASP A 30 -0.16 -18.56 26.28
CA ASP A 30 0.56 -17.38 25.81
C ASP A 30 -0.42 -16.36 25.22
N PHE A 31 -1.40 -16.81 24.44
CA PHE A 31 -2.48 -15.97 23.92
C PHE A 31 -3.23 -15.24 25.04
N ILE A 32 -3.66 -15.94 26.10
CA ILE A 32 -4.36 -15.32 27.24
C ILE A 32 -3.45 -14.32 27.94
N ARG A 33 -2.18 -14.67 28.16
CA ARG A 33 -1.22 -13.78 28.82
C ARG A 33 -1.00 -12.51 28.01
N GLU A 34 -0.86 -12.64 26.69
CA GLU A 34 -0.74 -11.51 25.79
C GLU A 34 -1.98 -10.63 25.79
N ALA A 35 -3.18 -11.20 25.71
CA ALA A 35 -4.43 -10.46 25.76
C ALA A 35 -4.59 -9.68 27.07
N ILE A 36 -4.21 -10.30 28.21
CA ILE A 36 -4.19 -9.63 29.52
C ILE A 36 -3.18 -8.48 29.52
N TYR A 37 -1.95 -8.70 29.06
CA TYR A 37 -0.95 -7.64 28.98
C TYR A 37 -1.41 -6.49 28.09
N GLU A 38 -2.02 -6.78 26.95
CA GLU A 38 -2.54 -5.79 26.03
C GLU A 38 -3.68 -4.98 26.65
N LYS A 39 -4.63 -5.63 27.33
CA LYS A 39 -5.73 -4.93 28.02
C LYS A 39 -5.28 -4.12 29.24
N LEU A 40 -4.23 -4.56 29.93
CA LEU A 40 -3.64 -3.81 31.04
C LEU A 40 -2.80 -2.62 30.57
N GLN A 41 -2.33 -2.62 29.32
CA GLN A 41 -1.63 -1.49 28.74
C GLN A 41 -2.61 -0.50 28.11
N LYS A 42 -2.59 0.76 28.55
CA LYS A 42 -3.42 1.84 27.96
C LYS A 42 -3.04 2.17 26.51
N THR A 43 -1.83 1.81 26.08
CA THR A 43 -1.28 2.05 24.74
C THR A 43 -0.67 0.74 24.22
N PRO A 44 -1.05 0.26 23.01
CA PRO A 44 -0.39 -0.90 22.41
C PRO A 44 1.10 -0.61 22.23
N LYS A 45 1.97 -1.61 22.49
CA LYS A 45 3.42 -1.43 22.42
C LYS A 45 3.84 -1.01 21.00
N PRO A 46 4.60 0.09 20.83
CA PRO A 46 5.11 0.55 19.53
C PRO A 46 5.79 -0.55 18.71
N ASP A 47 6.49 -1.48 19.38
CA ASP A 47 7.21 -2.58 18.74
C ASP A 47 6.29 -3.53 17.97
N LYS A 48 5.08 -3.82 18.49
CA LYS A 48 4.11 -4.69 17.81
C LYS A 48 3.51 -4.01 16.58
N LEU A 49 3.24 -2.70 16.68
CA LEU A 49 2.73 -1.92 15.56
C LEU A 49 3.78 -1.88 14.43
N LEU A 50 5.05 -1.63 14.77
CA LEU A 50 6.14 -1.65 13.81
C LEU A 50 6.32 -3.03 13.16
N ALA A 51 6.25 -4.12 13.94
CA ALA A 51 6.35 -5.47 13.40
C ALA A 51 5.19 -5.80 12.44
N LEU A 52 3.98 -5.36 12.75
CA LEU A 52 2.82 -5.50 11.87
C LEU A 52 2.97 -4.68 10.58
N GLU A 53 3.41 -3.42 10.68
CA GLU A 53 3.69 -2.57 9.52
C GLU A 53 4.75 -3.19 8.61
N GLN A 54 5.84 -3.72 9.18
CA GLN A 54 6.90 -4.40 8.43
C GLN A 54 6.36 -5.65 7.71
N ARG A 55 5.58 -6.49 8.41
CA ARG A 55 5.01 -7.70 7.82
C ARG A 55 4.00 -7.38 6.72
N MET A 56 3.19 -6.34 6.90
CA MET A 56 2.24 -5.87 5.89
C MET A 56 2.98 -5.32 4.66
N GLY A 57 4.06 -4.55 4.87
CA GLY A 57 4.90 -4.05 3.79
C GLY A 57 5.55 -5.15 2.96
N GLN A 58 5.99 -6.25 3.58
CA GLN A 58 6.52 -7.43 2.88
C GLN A 58 5.45 -8.14 2.04
N LEU A 59 4.24 -8.31 2.60
CA LEU A 59 3.12 -8.90 1.87
C LEU A 59 2.72 -8.06 0.65
N GLU A 60 2.67 -6.73 0.79
CA GLU A 60 2.40 -5.83 -0.33
C GLU A 60 3.46 -5.96 -1.43
N GLU A 61 4.73 -6.07 -1.06
CA GLU A 61 5.82 -6.21 -2.02
C GLU A 61 5.75 -7.54 -2.78
N GLN A 62 5.52 -8.65 -2.07
CA GLN A 62 5.32 -9.96 -2.68
C GLN A 62 4.11 -9.98 -3.61
N PHE A 63 2.99 -9.39 -3.17
CA PHE A 63 1.79 -9.29 -3.98
C PHE A 63 2.01 -8.42 -5.23
N GLY A 64 2.77 -7.33 -5.10
CA GLY A 64 3.22 -6.50 -6.20
C GLY A 64 4.06 -7.27 -7.22
N GLN A 65 4.99 -8.10 -6.75
CA GLN A 65 5.80 -8.97 -7.62
C GLN A 65 4.94 -9.99 -8.38
N ILE A 66 3.98 -10.62 -7.71
CA ILE A 66 3.03 -11.54 -8.35
C ILE A 66 2.25 -10.82 -9.46
N LYS A 67 1.69 -9.63 -9.17
CA LYS A 67 0.98 -8.82 -10.18
C LYS A 67 1.88 -8.45 -11.36
N LYS A 68 3.13 -8.09 -11.09
CA LYS A 68 4.11 -7.78 -12.13
C LYS A 68 4.35 -8.99 -13.03
N TYR A 69 4.67 -10.16 -12.47
CA TYR A 69 4.92 -11.37 -13.27
C TYR A 69 3.69 -11.76 -14.09
N LEU A 70 2.50 -11.69 -13.50
CA LEU A 70 1.26 -11.97 -14.24
C LEU A 70 1.03 -10.95 -15.37
N SER A 71 1.44 -9.69 -15.19
CA SER A 71 1.33 -8.65 -16.21
C SER A 71 2.37 -8.82 -17.32
N ASP A 72 3.61 -9.20 -16.97
CA ASP A 72 4.71 -9.46 -17.90
C ASP A 72 4.41 -10.69 -18.78
N LEU A 73 3.69 -11.66 -18.24
CA LEU A 73 3.25 -12.85 -18.98
C LEU A 73 2.01 -12.60 -19.86
N GLU A 74 1.45 -11.38 -19.85
CA GLU A 74 0.15 -11.06 -20.44
C GLU A 74 -0.99 -11.99 -19.97
N ILE A 75 -0.78 -12.81 -18.94
CA ILE A 75 -1.79 -13.71 -18.34
C ILE A 75 -2.81 -12.90 -17.54
N LEU A 76 -2.41 -11.74 -17.02
CA LEU A 76 -3.30 -10.67 -16.58
C LEU A 76 -4.03 -9.99 -17.76
N THR A 77 -4.28 -10.71 -18.85
CA THR A 77 -5.35 -10.34 -19.77
C THR A 77 -6.66 -10.25 -18.99
N PHE A 78 -7.07 -9.00 -18.76
CA PHE A 78 -8.45 -8.58 -18.98
C PHE A 78 -9.52 -8.98 -17.96
N GLN A 79 -9.18 -9.33 -16.72
CA GLN A 79 -10.21 -9.44 -15.68
C GLN A 79 -9.71 -8.93 -14.32
N HIS A 80 -9.78 -7.61 -14.09
CA HIS A 80 -10.47 -7.00 -12.93
C HIS A 80 -10.09 -5.52 -12.77
N GLY A 81 -11.09 -4.64 -12.89
CA GLY A 81 -11.13 -3.32 -12.25
C GLY A 81 -10.07 -2.33 -12.71
N LYS A 82 -10.39 -1.58 -13.78
CA LYS A 82 -9.99 -0.19 -13.98
C LYS A 82 -9.43 0.45 -12.68
N ILE A 83 -8.13 0.72 -12.62
CA ILE A 83 -7.48 1.23 -11.41
C ILE A 83 -7.93 2.67 -11.21
N ASN A 84 -8.41 3.02 -10.02
CA ASN A 84 -8.67 4.42 -9.68
C ASN A 84 -7.33 5.10 -9.34
N PRO A 85 -6.84 6.04 -10.16
CA PRO A 85 -5.51 6.63 -10.00
C PRO A 85 -5.42 7.51 -8.74
N TYR A 86 -6.54 8.04 -8.25
CA TYR A 86 -6.59 8.87 -7.05
C TYR A 86 -6.26 8.09 -5.77
N GLN A 87 -6.26 6.75 -5.80
CA GLN A 87 -5.83 5.92 -4.67
C GLN A 87 -4.34 6.10 -4.32
N TYR A 88 -3.54 6.59 -5.28
CA TYR A 88 -2.11 6.85 -5.11
C TYR A 88 -1.79 8.30 -4.72
N ALA A 89 -2.81 9.15 -4.60
CA ALA A 89 -2.66 10.52 -4.13
C ALA A 89 -2.56 10.55 -2.61
N VAL A 90 -1.48 11.13 -2.06
CA VAL A 90 -1.33 11.31 -0.61
C VAL A 90 -2.01 12.59 -0.15
N ASP A 91 -1.95 13.64 -0.97
CA ASP A 91 -2.51 14.95 -0.68
C ASP A 91 -3.16 15.61 -1.91
N ASP A 92 -3.66 16.82 -1.73
CA ASP A 92 -4.31 17.62 -2.77
C ASP A 92 -3.40 17.93 -3.97
N LEU A 93 -2.08 18.03 -3.74
CA LEU A 93 -1.13 18.32 -4.81
C LEU A 93 -0.96 17.10 -5.71
N ASP A 94 -0.82 15.91 -5.11
CA ASP A 94 -0.81 14.65 -5.86
C ASP A 94 -2.13 14.45 -6.63
N ARG A 95 -3.26 14.80 -6.01
CA ARG A 95 -4.59 14.71 -6.64
C ARG A 95 -4.69 15.60 -7.89
N LYS A 96 -4.21 16.85 -7.81
CA LYS A 96 -4.17 17.78 -8.94
C LYS A 96 -3.21 17.36 -10.05
N ILE A 97 -2.07 16.73 -9.71
CA ILE A 97 -1.16 16.14 -10.69
C ILE A 97 -1.89 15.04 -11.48
N ILE A 98 -2.54 14.13 -10.78
CA ILE A 98 -3.29 13.03 -11.39
C ILE A 98 -4.42 13.57 -12.26
N GLU A 99 -5.20 14.53 -11.75
CA GLU A 99 -6.29 15.18 -12.51
C GLU A 99 -5.77 15.83 -13.80
N TYR A 100 -4.65 16.55 -13.72
CA TYR A 100 -4.02 17.14 -14.90
C TYR A 100 -3.64 16.06 -15.93
N LEU A 101 -3.00 14.99 -15.48
CA LEU A 101 -2.57 13.91 -16.37
C LEU A 101 -3.75 13.10 -16.93
N MET A 102 -4.85 12.96 -16.19
CA MET A 102 -6.10 12.37 -16.69
C MET A 102 -6.70 13.18 -17.84
N ASN A 103 -6.66 14.51 -17.72
CA ASN A 103 -7.22 15.44 -18.71
C ASN A 103 -6.33 15.60 -19.95
N TYR A 104 -5.02 15.78 -19.75
CA TYR A 104 -4.07 16.13 -20.82
C TYR A 104 -3.17 14.97 -21.28
N LYS A 105 -3.28 13.79 -20.64
CA LYS A 105 -2.56 12.53 -20.92
C LYS A 105 -1.05 12.54 -20.68
N SER A 106 -0.44 13.72 -20.76
CA SER A 106 0.99 13.89 -20.55
C SER A 106 1.33 15.29 -20.10
N ALA A 107 2.41 15.41 -19.33
CA ALA A 107 2.93 16.70 -18.90
C ALA A 107 4.43 16.66 -18.64
N THR A 108 5.13 17.74 -18.97
CA THR A 108 6.51 17.89 -18.49
C THR A 108 6.51 18.37 -17.04
N THR A 109 7.57 18.08 -16.29
CA THR A 109 7.70 18.57 -14.90
C THR A 109 7.60 20.11 -14.80
N PRO A 110 8.20 20.89 -15.72
CA PRO A 110 7.97 22.34 -15.77
C PRO A 110 6.50 22.74 -15.98
N GLU A 111 5.79 22.12 -16.93
CA GLU A 111 4.36 22.40 -17.19
C GLU A 111 3.49 22.20 -15.95
N LEU A 112 3.70 21.08 -15.24
CA LEU A 112 2.98 20.79 -14.00
C LEU A 112 3.34 21.78 -12.87
N ALA A 113 4.61 22.17 -12.77
CA ALA A 113 5.03 23.15 -11.77
C ALA A 113 4.37 24.52 -12.00
N ASP A 114 4.30 24.95 -13.25
CA ASP A 114 3.66 26.20 -13.64
C ASP A 114 2.14 26.14 -13.40
N TYR A 115 1.48 25.03 -13.75
CA TYR A 115 0.05 24.81 -13.49
C TYR A 115 -0.29 24.81 -12.00
N LEU A 116 0.49 24.08 -11.19
CA LEU A 116 0.27 23.95 -9.75
C LEU A 116 0.78 25.16 -8.95
N LYS A 117 1.41 26.13 -9.62
CA LYS A 117 2.08 27.29 -9.00
C LYS A 117 3.03 26.87 -7.88
N THR A 118 3.83 25.83 -8.13
CA THR A 118 4.77 25.27 -7.15
C THR A 118 6.15 25.06 -7.78
N ASN A 119 7.13 24.60 -6.99
CA ASN A 119 8.47 24.39 -7.51
C ASN A 119 8.61 23.04 -8.25
N ARG A 120 9.49 23.02 -9.27
CA ARG A 120 9.70 21.84 -10.14
C ARG A 120 10.22 20.62 -9.39
N TRP A 121 11.04 20.84 -8.36
CA TRP A 121 11.64 19.77 -7.57
C TRP A 121 10.58 19.00 -6.77
N LEU A 122 9.63 19.70 -6.16
CA LEU A 122 8.52 19.10 -5.44
C LEU A 122 7.64 18.26 -6.38
N VAL A 123 7.29 18.81 -7.55
CA VAL A 123 6.51 18.09 -8.57
C VAL A 123 7.22 16.82 -9.01
N LEU A 124 8.52 16.90 -9.30
CA LEU A 124 9.33 15.75 -9.68
C LEU A 124 9.28 14.65 -8.61
N ASN A 125 9.49 15.02 -7.36
CA ASN A 125 9.44 14.09 -6.24
C ASN A 125 8.06 13.45 -6.08
N ARG A 126 6.98 14.21 -6.31
CA ARG A 126 5.61 13.66 -6.27
C ARG A 126 5.38 12.65 -7.37
N LEU A 127 5.75 12.98 -8.61
CA LEU A 127 5.61 12.08 -9.76
C LEU A 127 6.37 10.77 -9.55
N GLN A 128 7.64 10.84 -9.11
CA GLN A 128 8.44 9.65 -8.79
C GLN A 128 7.82 8.80 -7.68
N LYS A 129 7.22 9.45 -6.67
CA LYS A 129 6.54 8.74 -5.57
C LYS A 129 5.27 8.03 -6.06
N ILE A 130 4.47 8.67 -6.90
CA ILE A 130 3.26 8.07 -7.49
C ILE A 130 3.62 6.90 -8.41
N GLU A 131 4.63 7.08 -9.27
CA GLU A 131 5.18 6.02 -10.14
C GLU A 131 5.65 4.81 -9.31
N LYS A 132 6.48 5.04 -8.28
CA LYS A 132 7.01 3.97 -7.43
C LYS A 132 5.91 3.24 -6.66
N ASN A 133 4.97 3.97 -6.08
CA ASN A 133 3.89 3.40 -5.29
C ASN A 133 2.92 2.59 -6.17
N SER A 134 2.52 3.13 -7.31
CA SER A 134 1.65 2.41 -8.24
C SER A 134 2.30 1.13 -8.74
N LYS A 135 3.58 1.18 -9.12
CA LYS A 135 4.34 -0.01 -9.50
C LYS A 135 4.40 -1.06 -8.40
N LYS A 136 4.57 -0.64 -7.14
CA LYS A 136 4.59 -1.57 -5.98
C LYS A 136 3.23 -2.24 -5.76
N HIS A 137 2.13 -1.48 -5.78
CA HIS A 137 0.81 -2.02 -5.39
C HIS A 137 0.02 -2.64 -6.55
N ALA A 138 0.16 -2.10 -7.77
CA ALA A 138 -0.53 -2.58 -8.97
C ALA A 138 0.34 -3.50 -9.85
N GLY A 139 1.65 -3.54 -9.65
CA GLY A 139 2.59 -4.30 -10.48
C GLY A 139 3.05 -3.54 -11.74
N LYS A 140 2.32 -2.51 -12.16
CA LYS A 140 2.67 -1.56 -13.23
C LYS A 140 2.48 -0.12 -12.74
N ALA A 141 3.27 0.80 -13.28
CA ALA A 141 3.14 2.20 -12.91
C ALA A 141 1.96 2.83 -13.67
N ILE A 142 1.15 3.63 -12.97
CA ILE A 142 0.04 4.38 -13.62
C ILE A 142 0.54 5.63 -14.34
N ILE A 143 1.70 6.15 -13.91
CA ILE A 143 2.37 7.30 -14.50
C ILE A 143 3.83 6.93 -14.67
N GLU A 144 4.38 7.11 -15.87
CA GLU A 144 5.77 6.78 -16.19
C GLU A 144 6.49 7.95 -16.84
N TYR A 145 7.77 8.10 -16.51
CA TYR A 145 8.66 9.04 -17.18
C TYR A 145 9.24 8.41 -18.45
N TYR A 146 9.17 9.14 -19.55
CA TYR A 146 9.82 8.75 -20.81
C TYR A 146 10.74 9.85 -21.34
N ALA A 147 12.03 9.51 -21.46
CA ALA A 147 13.08 10.46 -21.82
C ALA A 147 13.09 10.84 -23.31
N GLY A 148 12.43 10.06 -24.16
CA GLY A 148 12.33 10.30 -25.59
C GLY A 148 11.26 11.33 -25.94
N GLU A 149 10.90 11.37 -27.22
CA GLU A 149 9.79 12.17 -27.73
C GLU A 149 8.58 11.27 -27.97
N LYS A 150 7.45 11.61 -27.34
CA LYS A 150 6.17 10.90 -27.53
C LYS A 150 5.06 11.95 -27.54
N SER A 151 4.19 11.89 -28.54
CA SER A 151 3.08 12.83 -28.73
C SER A 151 3.49 14.32 -28.70
N GLY A 152 4.65 14.65 -29.29
CA GLY A 152 5.17 16.02 -29.38
C GLY A 152 5.77 16.60 -28.09
N LYS A 153 5.84 15.83 -27.00
CA LYS A 153 6.54 16.22 -25.76
C LYS A 153 7.82 15.40 -25.58
N LYS A 154 8.90 16.07 -25.17
CA LYS A 154 10.19 15.45 -24.81
C LYS A 154 10.35 15.40 -23.30
N LYS A 155 10.87 14.29 -22.76
CA LYS A 155 11.18 14.16 -21.32
C LYS A 155 9.97 14.50 -20.43
N ALA A 156 8.85 13.83 -20.68
CA ALA A 156 7.60 14.10 -19.99
C ALA A 156 7.17 12.92 -19.10
N TRP A 157 6.01 13.07 -18.49
CA TRP A 157 5.32 12.03 -17.74
C TRP A 157 4.04 11.69 -18.46
N TRP A 158 3.76 10.40 -18.61
CA TRP A 158 2.56 9.89 -19.29
C TRP A 158 1.76 9.04 -18.34
N ILE A 159 0.44 9.17 -18.46
CA ILE A 159 -0.50 8.30 -17.75
C ILE A 159 -0.82 7.08 -18.62
N ASP A 160 -0.92 5.91 -18.02
CA ASP A 160 -1.32 4.68 -18.72
C ASP A 160 -2.85 4.55 -18.70
N GLU A 161 -3.48 4.83 -19.84
CA GLU A 161 -4.93 4.83 -19.97
C GLU A 161 -5.52 3.42 -19.97
N GLU A 162 -4.76 2.40 -20.37
CA GLU A 162 -5.25 1.02 -20.40
C GLU A 162 -5.44 0.47 -18.98
N LEU A 163 -4.71 1.04 -18.02
CA LEU A 163 -4.78 0.65 -16.61
C LEU A 163 -5.86 1.37 -15.80
N ILE A 164 -6.45 2.46 -16.31
CA ILE A 164 -7.21 3.42 -15.48
C ILE A 164 -8.73 3.42 -15.75
N GLU A 165 -9.52 3.59 -14.68
CA GLU A 165 -10.94 3.90 -14.75
C GLU A 165 -11.20 5.27 -15.39
N GLN A 166 -11.79 5.29 -16.60
CA GLN A 166 -12.56 6.44 -17.09
C GLN A 166 -13.85 6.59 -16.29
#